data_AF-A0A3N5QXI1-F1
#
_entry.id   AF-A0A3N5QXI1-F1
#
_cell.length_a   1.000
_cell.length_b   1.000
_cell.length_c   1.000
_cell.angle_alpha   90.00
_cell.angle_beta   90.00
_cell.angle_gamma   90.00
#
_symmetry.space_group_name_H-M   'P 1'
#
loop_
_entity.id
_entity.type
_entity.pdbx_description
1 polymer ?
#
loop_
_entity_poly.entity_id
_entity_poly.type
_entity_poly.pdbx_seq_one_letter_code
_entity_poly.pdbx_strand_id
1 'polypeptide(L)'
;MSDKYQNNLQLLKGNDEELLNYLKAKFPVFHNSNFFFRDFQYGIRSFLEKKEIKASYQMAEKLAEEMAQHYEAKNLFVKINHQTWKIHKQEFVTAAPGDPF
;
A
#
# COMPACT_ATOMS: atom_id res chain seq x y z
N MET A 1 11.43 -4.27 19.29
CA MET A 1 10.99 -4.80 17.98
C MET A 1 12.14 -5.60 17.38
N SER A 2 11.88 -6.66 16.60
CA SER A 2 12.93 -7.49 15.99
C SER A 2 13.66 -6.75 14.86
N ASP A 3 14.97 -6.99 14.70
CA ASP A 3 15.78 -6.43 13.59
C ASP A 3 15.18 -6.72 12.22
N LYS A 4 14.59 -7.92 12.05
CA LYS A 4 13.92 -8.31 10.81
C LYS A 4 12.75 -7.39 10.45
N TYR A 5 12.00 -6.93 11.44
CA TYR A 5 10.89 -6.00 11.20
C TYR A 5 11.41 -4.63 10.71
N GLN A 6 12.46 -4.11 11.35
CA GLN A 6 13.04 -2.81 10.99
C GLN A 6 13.63 -2.84 9.58
N ASN A 7 14.36 -3.90 9.24
CA ASN A 7 14.91 -4.09 7.90
C ASN A 7 13.80 -4.14 6.84
N ASN A 8 12.71 -4.88 7.10
CA ASN A 8 11.58 -4.95 6.18
C ASN A 8 10.87 -3.60 6.04
N LEU A 9 10.69 -2.85 7.13
CA LEU A 9 10.06 -1.53 7.08
C LEU A 9 10.90 -0.55 6.24
N GLN A 10 12.22 -0.54 6.45
CA GLN A 10 13.14 0.28 5.64
C GLN A 10 13.11 -0.12 4.16
N LEU A 11 13.07 -1.43 3.88
CA LEU A 11 12.94 -1.92 2.51
C LEU A 11 11.64 -1.43 1.86
N LEU A 12 10.51 -1.50 2.55
CA LEU A 12 9.23 -1.02 2.01
C LEU A 12 9.27 0.48 1.74
N LYS A 13 9.74 1.29 2.71
CA LYS A 13 9.87 2.75 2.56
C LYS A 13 10.84 3.16 1.45
N GLY A 14 11.90 2.39 1.25
CA GLY A 14 12.89 2.60 0.18
C GLY A 14 12.38 2.21 -1.21
N ASN A 15 11.28 1.45 -1.30
CA ASN A 15 10.70 0.95 -2.55
C ASN A 15 9.24 1.40 -2.72
N ASP A 16 8.89 2.61 -2.25
CA ASP A 16 7.51 3.13 -2.24
C ASP A 16 6.82 3.03 -3.60
N GLU A 17 7.48 3.49 -4.68
CA GLU A 17 6.91 3.45 -6.02
C GLU A 17 6.69 2.03 -6.54
N GLU A 18 7.66 1.14 -6.31
CA GLU A 18 7.57 -0.27 -6.70
C GLU A 18 6.40 -0.94 -5.96
N LEU A 19 6.26 -0.68 -4.66
CA LEU A 19 5.16 -1.21 -3.85
C LEU A 19 3.81 -0.65 -4.32
N LEU A 20 3.68 0.66 -4.54
CA LEU A 20 2.43 1.27 -5.00
C LEU A 20 2.01 0.73 -6.38
N ASN A 21 2.96 0.57 -7.31
CA ASN A 21 2.71 -0.02 -8.62
C ASN A 21 2.33 -1.50 -8.50
N TYR A 22 2.98 -2.24 -7.61
CA TYR A 22 2.62 -3.62 -7.31
C TYR A 22 1.19 -3.74 -6.77
N LEU A 23 0.80 -2.87 -5.84
CA LEU A 23 -0.56 -2.84 -5.28
C LEU A 23 -1.59 -2.49 -6.35
N LYS A 24 -1.31 -1.50 -7.21
CA LYS A 24 -2.17 -1.13 -8.35
C LYS A 24 -2.34 -2.26 -9.36
N ALA A 25 -1.28 -3.03 -9.63
CA ALA A 25 -1.36 -4.16 -10.54
C ALA A 25 -2.13 -5.35 -9.94
N LYS A 26 -2.08 -5.50 -8.61
CA LYS A 26 -2.68 -6.65 -7.90
C LYS A 26 -4.14 -6.42 -7.50
N PHE A 27 -4.51 -5.20 -7.17
CA PHE A 27 -5.82 -4.82 -6.67
C PHE A 27 -6.39 -3.69 -7.53
N PRO A 28 -7.73 -3.52 -7.59
CA PRO A 28 -8.35 -2.40 -8.29
C PRO A 28 -8.18 -1.09 -7.50
N VAL A 29 -6.95 -0.61 -7.39
CA VAL A 29 -6.56 0.60 -6.66
C VAL A 29 -6.43 1.73 -7.68
N PHE A 30 -7.40 2.64 -7.67
CA PHE A 30 -7.45 3.79 -8.57
C PHE A 30 -7.67 5.08 -7.78
N HIS A 31 -7.46 6.23 -8.42
CA HIS A 31 -7.64 7.52 -7.77
C HIS A 31 -9.06 7.65 -7.19
N ASN A 32 -9.16 8.12 -5.94
CA ASN A 32 -10.39 8.19 -5.13
C ASN A 32 -11.08 6.85 -4.81
N SER A 33 -10.47 5.70 -5.11
CA SER A 33 -11.00 4.41 -4.65
C SER A 33 -10.75 4.21 -3.16
N ASN A 34 -11.63 3.42 -2.54
CA ASN A 34 -11.35 2.88 -1.21
C ASN A 34 -10.26 1.81 -1.30
N PHE A 35 -9.41 1.76 -0.30
CA PHE A 35 -8.40 0.74 -0.12
C PHE A 35 -8.46 0.23 1.32
N PHE A 36 -8.71 -1.07 1.48
CA PHE A 36 -8.96 -1.68 2.77
C PHE A 36 -7.67 -2.20 3.40
N PHE A 37 -7.60 -2.16 4.72
CA PHE A 37 -6.44 -2.61 5.48
C PHE A 37 -6.03 -4.04 5.18
N ARG A 38 -7.00 -4.96 5.03
CA ARG A 38 -6.73 -6.37 4.72
C ARG A 38 -6.10 -6.55 3.35
N ASP A 39 -6.53 -5.78 2.35
CA ASP A 39 -5.92 -5.80 1.01
C ASP A 39 -4.49 -5.26 1.09
N PHE A 40 -4.29 -4.20 1.87
CA PHE A 40 -2.96 -3.63 2.05
C PHE A 40 -2.00 -4.57 2.79
N GLN A 41 -2.44 -5.18 3.88
CA GLN A 41 -1.70 -6.19 4.63
C GLN A 41 -1.33 -7.38 3.74
N TYR A 42 -2.30 -7.91 2.98
CA TYR A 42 -2.04 -9.01 2.05
C TYR A 42 -1.10 -8.57 0.92
N GLY A 43 -1.23 -7.34 0.43
CA GLY A 43 -0.37 -6.71 -0.55
C GLY A 43 1.08 -6.63 -0.10
N ILE A 44 1.33 -6.09 1.10
CA ILE A 44 2.68 -6.01 1.69
C ILE A 44 3.28 -7.41 1.87
N ARG A 45 2.51 -8.34 2.44
CA ARG A 45 2.99 -9.72 2.62
C ARG A 45 3.39 -10.34 1.29
N SER A 46 2.55 -10.23 0.27
CA SER A 46 2.81 -10.82 -1.04
C SER A 46 3.93 -10.12 -1.80
N PHE A 47 4.13 -8.82 -1.60
CA PHE A 47 5.28 -8.08 -2.13
C PHE A 47 6.60 -8.59 -1.53
N LEU A 48 6.64 -8.78 -0.21
CA LEU A 48 7.80 -9.36 0.48
C LEU A 48 8.05 -10.81 0.02
N GLU A 49 7.00 -11.63 -0.12
CA GLU A 49 7.12 -13.00 -0.63
C GLU A 49 7.68 -13.03 -2.07
N LYS A 50 7.33 -12.08 -2.94
CA LYS A 50 7.94 -11.95 -4.28
C LYS A 50 9.43 -11.61 -4.25
N LYS A 51 9.90 -10.96 -3.18
CA LYS A 51 11.32 -10.71 -2.93
C LYS A 51 11.96 -11.83 -2.09
N GLU A 52 11.33 -13.00 -2.01
CA GLU A 52 11.76 -14.18 -1.23
C GLU A 52 11.86 -13.94 0.29
N ILE A 53 11.24 -12.88 0.81
CA ILE A 53 11.22 -12.54 2.24
C ILE A 53 9.94 -13.07 2.86
N LYS A 54 10.06 -14.10 3.71
CA LYS A 54 8.93 -14.61 4.49
C LYS A 54 8.55 -13.66 5.63
N ALA A 55 7.35 -13.10 5.57
CA ALA A 55 6.74 -12.32 6.65
C ALA A 55 5.57 -13.10 7.28
N SER A 56 5.52 -13.15 8.62
CA SER A 56 4.35 -13.71 9.32
C SER A 56 3.15 -12.77 9.18
N TYR A 57 1.95 -13.28 9.43
CA TYR A 57 0.72 -12.48 9.40
C TYR A 57 0.78 -11.28 10.36
N GLN A 58 1.24 -11.52 11.60
CA GLN A 58 1.43 -10.48 12.63
C GLN A 58 2.48 -9.44 12.23
N MET A 59 3.54 -9.85 11.52
CA MET A 59 4.55 -8.91 11.02
C MET A 59 3.97 -8.06 9.89
N ALA A 60 3.26 -8.68 8.94
CA ALA A 60 2.63 -7.97 7.84
C ALA A 60 1.58 -6.96 8.32
N GLU A 61 0.81 -7.28 9.37
CA GLU A 61 -0.14 -6.37 10.00
C GLU A 61 0.56 -5.10 10.50
N LYS A 62 1.60 -5.25 11.32
CA LYS A 62 2.37 -4.11 11.84
C LYS A 62 3.06 -3.30 10.74
N LEU A 63 3.55 -3.97 9.70
CA LEU A 63 4.15 -3.28 8.55
C LEU A 63 3.09 -2.49 7.76
N ALA A 64 1.87 -3.03 7.63
CA ALA A 64 0.76 -2.33 6.97
C ALA A 64 0.30 -1.10 7.75
N GLU A 65 0.23 -1.19 9.08
CA GLU A 65 -0.08 -0.02 9.92
C GLU A 65 0.95 1.10 9.72
N GLU A 66 2.25 0.79 9.83
CA GLU A 66 3.31 1.78 9.64
C GLU A 66 3.36 2.35 8.22
N MET A 67 3.21 1.50 7.21
CA MET A 67 3.22 1.95 5.82
C MET A 67 1.98 2.79 5.49
N ALA A 68 0.83 2.51 6.13
CA ALA A 68 -0.38 3.31 5.96
C ALA A 68 -0.14 4.71 6.53
N GLN A 69 0.43 4.80 7.73
CA GLN A 69 0.81 6.09 8.34
C GLN A 69 1.84 6.84 7.50
N HIS A 70 2.83 6.14 6.94
CA HIS A 70 3.80 6.71 6.02
C HIS A 70 3.16 7.28 4.75
N TYR A 71 2.19 6.59 4.16
CA TYR A 71 1.44 7.08 2.99
C TYR A 71 0.42 8.17 3.34
N GLU A 72 -0.15 8.17 4.55
CA GLU A 72 -0.96 9.27 5.07
C GLU A 72 -0.10 10.54 5.20
N ALA A 73 1.09 10.45 5.78
CA ALA A 73 2.01 11.59 5.92
C ALA A 73 2.47 12.16 4.56
N LYS A 74 2.47 11.34 3.51
CA LYS A 74 2.76 11.75 2.12
C LYS A 74 1.54 12.22 1.33
N ASN A 75 0.36 12.32 1.96
CA ASN A 75 -0.92 12.61 1.31
C ASN A 75 -1.29 11.65 0.16
N LEU A 76 -0.75 10.44 0.16
CA LEU A 76 -1.11 9.42 -0.82
C LEU A 76 -2.35 8.63 -0.39
N PHE A 77 -2.49 8.40 0.92
CA PHE A 77 -3.66 7.78 1.52
C PHE A 77 -4.38 8.83 2.38
N VAL A 78 -5.69 8.97 2.19
CA VAL A 78 -6.53 9.81 3.04
C VAL A 78 -7.38 8.89 3.90
N LYS A 79 -7.15 8.91 5.22
CA LYS A 79 -7.86 8.04 6.16
C LYS A 79 -9.37 8.31 6.12
N ILE A 80 -10.16 7.25 5.97
CA ILE A 80 -11.62 7.29 6.11
C ILE A 80 -12.01 6.80 7.49
N ASN A 81 -11.46 5.66 7.91
CA ASN A 81 -11.68 5.05 9.21
C ASN A 81 -10.45 4.21 9.63
N HIS A 82 -10.58 3.40 10.68
CA HIS A 82 -9.47 2.59 11.22
C HIS A 82 -9.04 1.41 10.31
N GLN A 83 -9.80 1.07 9.27
CA GLN A 83 -9.55 -0.05 8.35
C GLN A 83 -9.55 0.37 6.87
N THR A 84 -9.75 1.63 6.55
CA THR A 84 -10.00 2.06 5.18
C THR A 84 -9.40 3.44 4.90
N TRP A 85 -8.76 3.54 3.75
CA TRP A 85 -8.21 4.76 3.19
C TRP A 85 -8.80 5.03 1.82
N LYS A 86 -8.83 6.30 1.43
CA LYS A 86 -9.02 6.72 0.05
C LYS A 86 -7.67 6.96 -0.60
N ILE A 87 -7.48 6.47 -1.82
CA ILE A 87 -6.25 6.71 -2.57
C ILE A 87 -6.29 8.12 -3.18
N HIS A 88 -5.27 8.92 -2.87
CA HIS A 88 -5.11 10.30 -3.32
C HIS A 88 -3.86 10.47 -4.20
N LYS A 89 -3.69 9.58 -5.19
CA LYS A 89 -2.61 9.65 -6.18
C LYS A 89 -3.16 9.93 -7.57
N GLN A 90 -2.80 11.05 -8.20
CA GLN A 90 -3.34 11.46 -9.51
C GLN A 90 -2.93 10.52 -10.66
N GLU A 91 -1.74 9.90 -10.59
CA GLU A 91 -1.26 8.89 -11.56
C GLU A 91 -2.13 7.62 -11.60
N PHE A 92 -3.07 7.47 -10.66
CA PHE A 92 -3.96 6.33 -10.57
C PHE A 92 -5.35 6.64 -11.17
N VAL A 93 -5.52 7.80 -11.84
CA VAL A 93 -6.72 8.13 -12.61
C VAL A 93 -6.85 7.16 -13.79
N THR A 94 -8.02 6.52 -13.93
CA THR A 94 -8.28 5.46 -14.92
C THR A 94 -8.90 5.97 -16.23
N ALA A 95 -9.32 7.23 -16.30
CA ALA A 95 -9.70 7.94 -17.52
C ALA A 95 -9.62 9.46 -17.28
N ALA A 96 -9.13 10.23 -18.26
CA ALA A 96 -9.35 11.67 -18.26
C ALA A 96 -10.87 11.91 -18.42
N PRO A 97 -11.51 12.78 -17.61
CA PRO A 97 -12.90 13.14 -17.86
C PRO A 97 -12.95 13.93 -19.18
N GLY A 98 -13.30 13.28 -20.30
CA GLY A 98 -13.29 13.99 -21.58
C GLY A 98 -13.48 13.24 -22.91
N ASP A 99 -13.76 11.94 -23.00
CA ASP A 99 -14.13 11.33 -24.29
C ASP A 99 -15.44 10.54 -24.19
N PRO A 100 -16.58 11.16 -24.57
CA PRO A 100 -17.80 10.42 -24.87
C PRO A 100 -17.65 9.84 -26.27
N PHE A 101 -17.48 8.52 -26.37
CA PHE A 101 -17.94 7.82 -27.57
C PHE A 101 -19.45 7.67 -27.51
#